data_AF-A0A7L3AL17-F1
#
_entry.id   AF-A0A7L3AL17-F1
#
_cell.length_a   1.000
_cell.length_b   1.000
_cell.length_c   1.000
_cell.angle_alpha   90.00
_cell.angle_beta   90.00
_cell.angle_gamma   90.00
#
_symmetry.space_group_name_H-M   'P 1'
#
loop_
_entity.id
_entity.type
_entity.pdbx_description
1 polymer ?
#
loop_
_entity_poly.entity_id
_entity_poly.type
_entity_poly.pdbx_seq_one_letter_code
_entity_poly.pdbx_strand_id
1 'polypeptide(L)'
;VEGGELFDRIIDENCSLTEMDTISFIKQICEGIQYMHQMYILHLDLKPENILCVNRAANQIKIIDFGLARRYKPREKLRVNFGTPEFLAPEVVNYEFVSFPTDMWSVGVIAYMLLSGLSPFLGDDDNETLNNILSCNWDFEDEEFRGVSDQAKDFISKLLIKEKWYI
;
A
#
# COMPACT_ATOMS: atom_id res chain seq x y z
N VAL A 1 -3.62 11.49 20.63
CA VAL A 1 -3.59 10.01 20.57
C VAL A 1 -2.14 9.59 20.63
N GLU A 2 -1.76 8.69 21.54
CA GLU A 2 -0.34 8.43 21.86
C GLU A 2 0.38 7.46 20.92
N GLY A 3 -0.33 6.83 19.97
CA GLY A 3 0.21 5.70 19.22
C GLY A 3 0.92 6.01 17.89
N GLY A 4 0.89 7.24 17.38
CA GLY A 4 1.57 7.66 16.14
C GLY A 4 1.08 6.95 14.87
N GLU A 5 1.63 7.35 13.73
CA GLU A 5 1.27 6.81 12.42
C GLU A 5 1.99 5.47 12.16
N LEU A 6 1.48 4.66 11.23
CA LEU A 6 2.18 3.45 10.80
C LEU A 6 3.51 3.81 10.11
N PHE A 7 3.54 4.95 9.41
CA PHE A 7 4.76 5.50 8.82
C PHE A 7 5.89 5.65 9.86
N ASP A 8 5.59 6.25 11.02
CA ASP A 8 6.55 6.39 12.13
C ASP A 8 7.18 5.06 12.53
N ARG A 9 6.44 3.96 12.39
CA ARG A 9 6.89 2.63 12.75
C ARG A 9 7.76 1.97 11.69
N ILE A 10 7.54 2.33 10.42
CA ILE A 10 8.36 1.86 9.29
C ILE A 10 9.75 2.51 9.35
N ILE A 11 9.82 3.79 9.72
CA ILE A 11 11.08 4.56 9.73
C ILE A 11 11.83 4.53 11.07
N ASP A 12 11.30 3.88 12.11
CA ASP A 12 11.93 3.84 13.44
C ASP A 12 13.08 2.82 13.48
N GLU A 13 14.30 3.31 13.29
CA GLU A 13 15.54 2.51 13.39
C GLU A 13 15.72 1.80 14.75
N ASN A 14 15.03 2.26 15.80
CA ASN A 14 15.10 1.63 17.13
C ASN A 14 14.08 0.49 17.31
N CYS A 15 13.17 0.29 16.35
CA CYS A 15 12.12 -0.71 16.40
C CYS A 15 12.15 -1.57 15.14
N SER A 16 12.94 -2.65 15.14
CA SER A 16 12.94 -3.59 14.03
C SER A 16 11.60 -4.33 13.97
N LEU A 17 10.80 -4.05 12.94
CA LEU A 17 9.60 -4.82 12.65
C LEU A 17 9.99 -6.22 12.18
N THR A 18 9.39 -7.25 12.78
CA THR A 18 9.54 -8.62 12.29
C THR A 18 8.52 -8.91 11.20
N GLU A 19 8.77 -9.93 10.38
CA GLU A 19 7.77 -10.40 9.41
C GLU A 19 6.42 -10.75 10.09
N MET A 20 6.45 -11.26 11.33
CA MET A 20 5.24 -11.53 12.12
C MET A 20 4.48 -10.26 12.50
N ASP A 21 5.18 -9.16 12.80
CA ASP A 21 4.55 -7.86 13.03
C ASP A 21 3.90 -7.35 11.74
N THR A 22 4.60 -7.48 10.61
CA THR A 22 4.07 -7.11 9.29
C THR A 22 2.81 -7.90 8.94
N ILE A 23 2.80 -9.22 9.18
CA ILE A 23 1.60 -10.05 9.01
C ILE A 23 0.44 -9.52 9.88
N SER A 24 0.71 -9.11 11.12
CA SER A 24 -0.30 -8.55 12.03
C SER A 24 -0.93 -7.26 11.49
N PHE A 25 -0.12 -6.36 10.93
CA PHE A 25 -0.60 -5.12 10.31
C PHE A 25 -1.37 -5.40 9.02
N ILE A 26 -0.78 -6.15 8.09
CA ILE A 26 -1.40 -6.46 6.80
C ILE A 26 -2.73 -7.17 6.98
N LYS A 27 -2.84 -8.07 7.97
CA LYS A 27 -4.12 -8.72 8.29
C LYS A 27 -5.20 -7.70 8.65
N GLN A 28 -4.91 -6.75 9.53
CA GLN A 28 -5.86 -5.71 9.94
C GLN A 28 -6.22 -4.75 8.78
N ILE A 29 -5.23 -4.40 7.95
CA ILE A 29 -5.47 -3.59 6.74
C ILE A 29 -6.41 -4.34 5.79
N CYS A 30 -6.13 -5.62 5.51
CA CYS A 30 -6.96 -6.46 4.67
C CYS A 30 -8.38 -6.64 5.23
N GLU A 31 -8.56 -6.80 6.54
CA GLU A 31 -9.88 -6.86 7.18
C GLU A 31 -10.67 -5.56 6.98
N GLY A 32 -10.02 -4.40 7.13
CA GLY A 32 -10.64 -3.09 6.86
C GLY A 32 -11.03 -2.89 5.40
N ILE A 33 -10.11 -3.19 4.47
CA ILE A 33 -10.36 -3.07 3.03
C ILE A 33 -11.40 -4.08 2.54
N GLN A 34 -11.35 -5.32 3.03
CA GLN A 34 -12.37 -6.33 2.73
C GLN A 34 -13.77 -5.85 3.12
N TYR A 35 -13.92 -5.27 4.32
CA TYR A 35 -15.19 -4.71 4.76
C TYR A 35 -15.67 -3.58 3.84
N MET A 36 -14.79 -2.64 3.47
CA MET A 36 -15.14 -1.56 2.54
C MET A 36 -15.58 -2.11 1.18
N HIS A 37 -14.84 -3.06 0.62
CA HIS A 37 -15.13 -3.68 -0.67
C HIS A 37 -16.46 -4.44 -0.66
N GLN A 38 -16.77 -5.16 0.42
CA GLN A 38 -18.08 -5.81 0.61
C GLN A 38 -19.24 -4.80 0.64
N MET A 39 -18.98 -3.58 1.10
CA MET A 39 -19.94 -2.48 1.10
C MET A 39 -19.97 -1.70 -0.23
N TYR A 40 -19.23 -2.16 -1.24
CA TYR A 40 -19.01 -1.50 -2.54
C TYR A 40 -18.37 -0.12 -2.39
N ILE A 41 -17.44 0.06 -1.46
CA ILE A 41 -16.70 1.30 -1.23
C ILE A 41 -15.23 1.07 -1.59
N LEU A 42 -14.66 1.98 -2.38
CA LEU A 42 -13.23 2.07 -2.66
C LEU A 42 -12.59 3.06 -1.67
N HIS A 43 -11.36 2.79 -1.23
CA HIS A 43 -10.60 3.70 -0.36
C HIS A 43 -9.86 4.78 -1.14
N LEU A 44 -9.11 4.39 -2.17
CA LEU A 44 -8.38 5.21 -3.15
C LEU A 44 -7.23 6.09 -2.64
N ASP A 45 -7.02 6.18 -1.33
CA ASP A 45 -5.87 6.88 -0.72
C ASP A 45 -5.21 6.04 0.39
N LEU A 46 -5.03 4.74 0.19
CA LEU A 46 -4.44 3.88 1.22
C LEU A 46 -2.92 4.03 1.21
N LYS A 47 -2.35 4.48 2.32
CA LYS A 47 -0.92 4.74 2.52
C LYS A 47 -0.57 4.74 4.02
N PRO A 48 0.71 4.57 4.41
CA PRO A 48 1.10 4.48 5.80
C PRO A 48 0.67 5.67 6.68
N GLU A 49 0.62 6.89 6.14
CA GLU A 49 0.22 8.10 6.87
C GLU A 49 -1.28 8.08 7.22
N ASN A 50 -2.08 7.41 6.40
CA ASN A 50 -3.53 7.26 6.61
C ASN A 50 -3.89 6.08 7.53
N ILE A 51 -2.89 5.46 8.18
CA ILE A 51 -3.06 4.35 9.12
C ILE A 51 -2.45 4.72 10.47
N LEU A 52 -3.28 4.75 11.51
CA LEU A 52 -2.88 5.08 12.86
C LEU A 52 -2.63 3.81 13.67
N CYS A 53 -1.48 3.73 14.34
CA CYS A 53 -1.24 2.71 15.36
C CYS A 53 -1.99 3.14 16.63
N VAL A 54 -3.07 2.44 16.99
CA VAL A 54 -3.84 2.75 18.21
C VAL A 54 -3.27 2.07 19.44
N ASN A 55 -2.54 0.97 19.28
CA ASN A 55 -1.79 0.31 20.35
C ASN A 55 -0.51 -0.29 19.79
N ARG A 56 0.64 0.32 20.11
CA ARG A 56 1.95 -0.14 19.60
C ARG A 56 2.33 -1.51 20.14
N ALA A 57 2.10 -1.77 21.43
CA ALA A 57 2.46 -3.04 22.07
C ALA A 57 1.63 -4.23 21.55
N ALA A 58 0.39 -3.97 21.10
CA ALA A 58 -0.50 -4.99 20.55
C ALA A 58 -0.59 -4.95 19.01
N ASN A 59 0.20 -4.11 18.34
CA ASN A 59 0.16 -3.87 16.90
C ASN A 59 -1.23 -3.54 16.36
N GLN A 60 -2.09 -2.88 17.14
CA GLN A 60 -3.44 -2.55 16.69
C GLN A 60 -3.43 -1.26 15.88
N ILE A 61 -4.08 -1.29 14.72
CA ILE A 61 -4.15 -0.16 13.80
C ILE A 61 -5.59 0.24 13.47
N LYS A 62 -5.76 1.44 12.93
CA LYS A 62 -6.99 1.91 12.30
C LYS A 62 -6.67 2.73 11.06
N ILE A 63 -7.45 2.52 10.00
CA ILE A 63 -7.51 3.45 8.87
C ILE A 63 -8.22 4.72 9.36
N ILE A 64 -7.62 5.89 9.11
CA ILE A 64 -8.08 7.16 9.71
C ILE A 64 -8.51 8.23 8.70
N ASP A 65 -8.16 8.10 7.42
CA ASP A 65 -8.57 9.05 6.38
C ASP A 65 -9.40 8.36 5.31
N PHE A 66 -10.54 8.94 4.98
CA PHE A 66 -11.48 8.46 3.96
C PHE A 66 -11.81 9.56 2.94
N GLY A 67 -10.98 10.59 2.80
CA GLY A 67 -11.25 11.79 1.99
C GLY A 67 -11.47 11.51 0.50
N LEU A 68 -10.85 10.46 -0.04
CA LEU A 68 -11.08 10.01 -1.43
C LEU A 68 -12.07 8.85 -1.55
N ALA A 69 -12.48 8.27 -0.42
CA ALA A 69 -13.31 7.08 -0.40
C ALA A 69 -14.69 7.33 -1.00
N ARG A 70 -15.19 6.36 -1.78
CA ARG A 70 -16.46 6.51 -2.50
C ARG A 70 -17.07 5.17 -2.85
N ARG A 71 -18.38 5.17 -3.08
CA ARG A 71 -19.07 3.99 -3.61
C ARG A 71 -18.57 3.69 -5.02
N TYR A 72 -18.21 2.44 -5.29
CA TYR A 72 -17.77 1.97 -6.60
C TYR A 72 -18.82 2.32 -7.67
N LYS A 73 -18.35 2.91 -8.77
CA LYS A 73 -19.13 3.10 -10.00
C LYS A 73 -18.30 2.65 -11.19
N PRO A 74 -18.87 1.86 -12.11
CA PRO A 74 -18.18 1.47 -13.32
C PRO A 74 -17.71 2.70 -14.12
N ARG A 75 -16.50 2.60 -14.69
CA ARG A 75 -15.89 3.63 -15.56
C ARG A 75 -15.66 4.99 -14.89
N GLU A 76 -15.50 4.99 -13.57
CA GLU A 76 -15.10 6.19 -12.84
C GLU A 76 -13.58 6.36 -12.90
N LYS A 77 -13.13 7.57 -13.23
CA LYS A 77 -11.72 7.97 -13.21
C LYS A 77 -11.45 8.77 -11.95
N LEU A 78 -10.25 8.63 -11.41
CA LEU A 78 -9.79 9.42 -10.27
C LEU A 78 -8.88 10.55 -10.75
N ARG A 79 -9.18 11.79 -10.32
CA ARG A 79 -8.25 12.93 -10.44
C ARG A 79 -7.64 13.18 -9.07
N VAL A 80 -6.34 13.00 -8.96
CA VAL A 80 -5.57 13.32 -7.75
C VAL A 80 -4.38 14.19 -8.13
N ASN A 81 -3.97 15.05 -7.20
CA ASN A 81 -2.70 15.78 -7.31
C ASN A 81 -1.59 14.84 -6.84
N PHE A 82 -0.46 14.84 -7.56
CA PHE A 82 0.71 13.99 -7.30
C PHE A 82 1.51 14.44 -6.06
N GLY A 83 0.87 14.56 -4.90
CA GLY A 83 1.57 14.98 -3.68
C GLY A 83 2.62 13.97 -3.20
N THR A 84 2.39 12.68 -3.45
CA THR A 84 3.25 11.56 -3.05
C THR A 84 3.04 10.42 -4.06
N PRO A 85 3.76 10.44 -5.21
CA PRO A 85 3.44 9.59 -6.35
C PRO A 85 3.69 8.10 -6.11
N GLU A 86 4.58 7.72 -5.19
CA GLU A 86 5.00 6.32 -4.96
C GLU A 86 3.88 5.37 -4.51
N PHE A 87 2.75 5.91 -4.02
CA PHE A 87 1.58 5.13 -3.62
C PHE A 87 0.51 5.00 -4.70
N LEU A 88 0.67 5.68 -5.84
CA LEU A 88 -0.33 5.67 -6.90
C LEU A 88 -0.27 4.36 -7.68
N ALA A 89 -1.44 3.79 -7.92
CA ALA A 89 -1.57 2.63 -8.81
C ALA A 89 -1.37 3.06 -10.29
N PRO A 90 -0.86 2.17 -11.17
CA PRO A 90 -0.59 2.48 -12.57
C PRO A 90 -1.80 3.05 -13.32
N GLU A 91 -3.01 2.54 -13.03
CA GLU A 91 -4.24 3.05 -13.64
C GLU A 91 -4.58 4.49 -13.22
N VAL A 92 -4.17 4.92 -12.02
CA VAL A 92 -4.38 6.29 -11.56
C VAL A 92 -3.41 7.22 -12.29
N VAL A 93 -2.15 6.80 -12.45
CA VAL A 93 -1.14 7.54 -13.21
C VAL A 93 -1.54 7.68 -14.69
N ASN A 94 -2.03 6.60 -15.32
CA ASN A 94 -2.52 6.60 -16.70
C ASN A 94 -3.89 7.26 -16.89
N TYR A 95 -4.51 7.75 -15.83
CA TYR A 95 -5.85 8.35 -15.87
C TYR A 95 -6.91 7.39 -16.46
N GLU A 96 -6.82 6.13 -16.06
CA GLU A 96 -7.73 5.03 -16.37
C GLU A 96 -8.81 4.86 -15.28
N PHE A 97 -9.61 3.79 -15.37
CA PHE A 97 -10.71 3.54 -14.45
C PHE A 97 -10.22 2.88 -13.17
N VAL A 98 -10.65 3.41 -12.03
CA VAL A 98 -10.34 2.82 -10.72
C VAL A 98 -11.38 1.78 -10.33
N SER A 99 -10.96 0.80 -9.55
CA SER A 99 -11.80 -0.29 -9.06
C SER A 99 -11.22 -0.89 -7.78
N PHE A 100 -11.80 -1.98 -7.27
CA PHE A 100 -11.31 -2.66 -6.07
C PHE A 100 -9.81 -3.02 -6.10
N PRO A 101 -9.24 -3.47 -7.25
CA PRO A 101 -7.81 -3.74 -7.32
C PRO A 101 -6.91 -2.49 -7.17
N THR A 102 -7.45 -1.29 -7.32
CA THR A 102 -6.72 -0.04 -7.05
C THR A 102 -6.28 0.01 -5.57
N ASP A 103 -7.16 -0.33 -4.63
CA ASP A 103 -6.80 -0.41 -3.21
C ASP A 103 -5.81 -1.55 -2.94
N MET A 104 -5.93 -2.66 -3.67
CA MET A 104 -5.07 -3.83 -3.49
C MET A 104 -3.62 -3.57 -3.93
N TRP A 105 -3.39 -2.67 -4.89
CA TRP A 105 -2.05 -2.18 -5.22
C TRP A 105 -1.41 -1.51 -4.00
N SER A 106 -2.12 -0.60 -3.35
CA SER A 106 -1.66 0.08 -2.15
C SER A 106 -1.35 -0.88 -0.99
N VAL A 107 -2.12 -1.96 -0.84
CA VAL A 107 -1.80 -3.04 0.13
C VAL A 107 -0.44 -3.68 -0.20
N GLY A 108 -0.15 -3.92 -1.48
CA GLY A 108 1.15 -4.44 -1.92
C GLY A 108 2.30 -3.50 -1.61
N VAL A 109 2.13 -2.20 -1.87
CA VAL A 109 3.14 -1.17 -1.55
C VAL A 109 3.42 -1.12 -0.04
N ILE A 110 2.36 -1.10 0.78
CA ILE A 110 2.52 -1.07 2.24
C ILE A 110 3.19 -2.35 2.76
N ALA A 111 2.86 -3.52 2.20
CA ALA A 111 3.49 -4.78 2.58
C ALA A 111 4.99 -4.79 2.26
N TYR A 112 5.38 -4.27 1.09
CA TYR A 112 6.78 -4.10 0.71
C TYR A 112 7.51 -3.20 1.72
N MET A 113 6.96 -2.01 1.98
CA MET A 113 7.55 -1.05 2.91
C MET A 113 7.66 -1.58 4.35
N LEU A 114 6.68 -2.34 4.83
CA LEU A 114 6.73 -2.93 6.17
C LEU A 114 7.82 -4.02 6.31
N LEU A 115 8.24 -4.63 5.20
CA LEU A 115 9.27 -5.69 5.21
C LEU A 115 10.69 -5.14 5.02
N SER A 116 10.85 -4.06 4.26
CA SER A 116 12.17 -3.51 3.92
C SER A 116 12.45 -2.11 4.44
N GLY A 117 11.42 -1.34 4.80
CA GLY A 117 11.54 0.10 5.04
C GLY A 117 11.72 0.93 3.75
N LEU A 118 11.74 0.28 2.59
CA LEU A 118 11.97 0.91 1.28
C LEU A 118 10.66 1.09 0.52
N SER A 119 10.57 2.12 -0.31
CA SER A 119 9.44 2.30 -1.23
C SER A 119 9.75 1.60 -2.57
N PRO A 120 8.90 0.68 -3.05
CA PRO A 120 9.23 -0.20 -4.19
C PRO A 120 9.39 0.52 -5.53
N PHE A 121 8.88 1.75 -5.65
CA PHE A 121 8.87 2.51 -6.90
C PHE A 121 9.61 3.85 -6.82
N LEU A 122 10.09 4.23 -5.64
CA LEU A 122 10.71 5.54 -5.43
C LEU A 122 11.97 5.67 -6.29
N GLY A 123 12.00 6.70 -7.14
CA GLY A 123 13.17 7.11 -7.92
C GLY A 123 13.82 8.38 -7.37
N ASP A 124 14.82 8.90 -8.08
CA ASP A 124 15.52 10.14 -7.73
C ASP A 124 14.61 11.37 -7.84
N ASP A 125 13.58 11.30 -8.70
CA ASP A 125 12.54 12.33 -8.83
C ASP A 125 11.14 11.75 -9.09
N ASP A 126 10.13 12.63 -9.09
CA ASP A 126 8.73 12.26 -9.34
C ASP A 126 8.53 11.58 -10.70
N ASN A 127 9.26 12.01 -11.75
CA ASN A 127 9.10 11.43 -13.08
C ASN A 127 9.66 10.01 -13.12
N GLU A 128 10.81 9.77 -12.51
CA GLU A 128 11.38 8.43 -12.37
C GLU A 128 10.46 7.52 -11.56
N THR A 129 9.92 8.03 -10.44
CA THR A 129 8.96 7.30 -9.60
C THR A 129 7.71 6.89 -10.41
N LEU A 130 7.14 7.82 -11.17
CA LEU A 130 6.01 7.54 -12.05
C LEU A 130 6.37 6.54 -13.16
N ASN A 131 7.58 6.62 -13.73
CA ASN A 131 8.06 5.67 -14.72
C ASN A 131 8.21 4.26 -14.14
N ASN A 132 8.71 4.11 -12.92
CA ASN A 132 8.81 2.83 -12.22
C ASN A 132 7.42 2.22 -11.99
N ILE A 133 6.44 3.01 -11.56
CA ILE A 133 5.03 2.58 -11.42
C ILE A 133 4.47 2.12 -12.77
N LEU A 134 4.61 2.94 -13.82
CA LEU A 134 4.06 2.65 -15.15
C LEU A 134 4.69 1.44 -15.83
N SER A 135 5.97 1.19 -15.58
CA SER A 135 6.68 0.00 -16.05
C SER A 135 6.51 -1.20 -15.12
N CYS A 136 5.93 -0.99 -13.93
CA CYS A 136 5.87 -1.98 -12.84
C CYS A 136 7.27 -2.53 -12.53
N ASN A 137 8.26 -1.62 -12.48
CA ASN A 137 9.65 -1.90 -12.20
C ASN A 137 9.91 -1.87 -10.70
N TRP A 138 10.03 -3.05 -10.11
CA TRP A 138 10.31 -3.29 -8.69
C TRP A 138 10.86 -4.72 -8.55
N ASP A 139 11.64 -4.99 -7.50
CA ASP A 139 12.21 -6.32 -7.23
C ASP A 139 12.45 -6.56 -5.73
N PHE A 140 13.06 -7.71 -5.41
CA PHE A 140 13.42 -8.13 -4.04
C PHE A 140 14.94 -8.33 -3.90
N GLU A 141 15.76 -7.64 -4.69
CA GLU A 141 17.23 -7.80 -4.69
C GLU A 141 17.91 -7.13 -3.49
N ASP A 142 17.22 -6.20 -2.83
CA ASP A 142 17.70 -5.53 -1.62
C ASP A 142 18.00 -6.51 -0.47
N GLU A 143 18.98 -6.15 0.35
CA GLU A 143 19.52 -6.97 1.45
C GLU A 143 18.45 -7.34 2.48
N GLU A 144 17.51 -6.44 2.73
CA GLU A 144 16.39 -6.57 3.65
C GLU A 144 15.49 -7.77 3.29
N PHE A 145 15.40 -8.13 2.01
CA PHE A 145 14.60 -9.26 1.54
C PHE A 145 15.31 -10.62 1.61
N ARG A 146 16.58 -10.68 2.03
CA ARG A 146 17.30 -11.97 2.17
C ARG A 146 16.68 -12.90 3.21
N GLY A 147 16.13 -12.34 4.28
CA GLY A 147 15.49 -13.09 5.38
C GLY A 147 13.97 -13.26 5.24
N VAL A 148 13.36 -12.61 4.26
CA VAL A 148 11.90 -12.59 4.06
C VAL A 148 11.43 -13.88 3.39
N SER A 149 10.34 -14.45 3.89
CA SER A 149 9.78 -15.70 3.39
C SER A 149 9.31 -15.64 1.93
N ASP A 150 9.33 -16.79 1.25
CA ASP A 150 8.80 -16.92 -0.11
C ASP A 150 7.30 -16.62 -0.17
N GLN A 151 6.57 -16.90 0.93
CA GLN A 151 5.14 -16.59 1.03
C GLN A 151 4.87 -15.08 1.04
N ALA A 152 5.70 -14.31 1.76
CA ALA A 152 5.59 -12.85 1.77
C ALA A 152 5.92 -12.25 0.39
N LYS A 153 6.96 -12.78 -0.28
CA LYS A 153 7.33 -12.40 -1.66
C LYS A 153 6.24 -12.74 -2.68
N ASP A 154 5.63 -13.93 -2.56
CA ASP A 154 4.49 -14.35 -3.39
C ASP A 154 3.26 -13.48 -3.15
N PHE A 155 2.98 -13.09 -1.90
CA PHE A 155 1.88 -12.20 -1.55
C PHE A 155 2.03 -10.83 -2.25
N ILE A 156 3.20 -10.20 -2.15
CA ILE A 156 3.48 -8.91 -2.81
C ILE A 156 3.42 -9.04 -4.33
N SER A 157 4.02 -10.09 -4.91
CA SER A 157 4.02 -10.37 -6.36
C SER A 157 2.61 -10.52 -6.95
N LYS A 158 1.63 -10.93 -6.14
CA LYS A 158 0.22 -11.05 -6.56
C LYS A 158 -0.57 -9.74 -6.46
N LEU A 159 -0.02 -8.71 -5.83
CA LEU A 159 -0.66 -7.40 -5.64
C LEU A 159 -0.05 -6.34 -6.56
N LEU A 160 1.28 -6.30 -6.67
CA LEU A 160 2.02 -5.35 -7.49
C LEU A 160 2.11 -5.82 -8.95
N ILE A 161 0.96 -5.86 -9.60
CA ILE A 161 0.81 -6.25 -11.01
C ILE A 161 0.23 -5.09 -11.83
N LYS A 162 0.78 -4.89 -13.03
CA LYS A 162 0.30 -3.86 -13.96
C LYS A 162 -1.06 -4.20 -14.57
N GLU A 163 -1.23 -5.42 -15.03
CA GLU A 163 -2.46 -5.86 -15.70
C GLU A 163 -3.43 -6.45 -14.68
N LYS A 164 -4.54 -5.73 -14.45
CA LYS A 164 -5.66 -6.23 -13.65
C LYS A 164 -6.63 -6.97 -14.57
N TRP A 165 -6.98 -8.20 -14.21
CA TRP A 165 -7.96 -9.00 -14.94
C TRP A 165 -9.33 -8.32 -14.85
N TYR A 166 -9.69 -7.55 -15.88
CA TYR A 166 -11.06 -7.13 -16.11
C TYR A 166 -11.84 -8.35 -16.61
N ILE A 167 -12.34 -9.17 -15.68
CA ILE A 167 -13.35 -10.18 -16.00
C ILE A 167 -14.72 -9.49 -16.02
#